data_AF-A0A947FLP8-F1
#
_entry.id   AF-A0A947FLP8-F1
#
_cell.length_a   1.000
_cell.length_b   1.000
_cell.length_c   1.000
_cell.angle_alpha   90.00
_cell.angle_beta   90.00
_cell.angle_gamma   90.00
#
_symmetry.space_group_name_H-M   'P 1'
#
loop_
_entity.id
_entity.type
_entity.pdbx_description
1 polymer ?
#
loop_
_entity_poly.entity_id
_entity_poly.type
_entity_poly.pdbx_seq_one_letter_code
_entity_poly.pdbx_strand_id
1 'polypeptide(L)'
;MTKATEGEADIVIFDLEDAVADDAKPAAREAICAFLKTRDNGEHDRLWVRVNPLDGTHTANDLAAIMPARPGGIMLPKSRGRHDVEALDQMLTPLEMELGIEPGSTPVIALVTEVAAAMFTTGDYAD
;
A
#
# COMPACT_ATOMS: atom_id res chain seq x y z
N MET A 1 0.49 -15.80 -4.44
CA MET A 1 -0.51 -14.83 -4.95
C MET A 1 -1.74 -15.53 -5.52
N THR A 2 -1.64 -16.39 -6.56
CA THR A 2 -2.80 -17.09 -7.17
C THR A 2 -3.72 -17.81 -6.18
N LYS A 3 -3.17 -18.66 -5.30
CA LYS A 3 -3.97 -19.38 -4.30
C LYS A 3 -4.73 -18.42 -3.35
N ALA A 4 -4.13 -17.28 -3.01
CA ALA A 4 -4.78 -16.30 -2.13
C ALA A 4 -5.95 -15.61 -2.83
N THR A 5 -5.80 -15.29 -4.13
CA THR A 5 -6.85 -14.67 -4.94
C THR A 5 -7.96 -15.64 -5.34
N GLU A 6 -7.74 -16.95 -5.30
CA GLU A 6 -8.81 -17.94 -5.55
C GLU A 6 -9.71 -18.16 -4.32
N GLY A 7 -9.34 -17.64 -3.15
CA GLY A 7 -10.15 -17.71 -1.94
C GLY A 7 -11.30 -16.70 -1.94
N GLU A 8 -12.21 -16.89 -0.98
CA GLU A 8 -13.40 -16.04 -0.75
C GLU A 8 -13.11 -14.82 0.14
N ALA A 9 -11.82 -14.46 0.32
CA ALA A 9 -11.46 -13.30 1.13
C ALA A 9 -11.92 -12.00 0.45
N ASP A 10 -12.54 -11.10 1.24
CA ASP A 10 -13.00 -9.80 0.76
C ASP A 10 -11.83 -8.93 0.28
N ILE A 11 -10.69 -9.01 0.98
CA ILE A 11 -9.45 -8.32 0.65
C ILE A 11 -8.28 -9.30 0.76
N VAL A 12 -7.40 -9.28 -0.24
CA VAL A 12 -6.11 -9.95 -0.25
C VAL A 12 -5.02 -8.89 -0.23
N ILE A 13 -4.16 -8.92 0.78
CA ILE A 13 -3.06 -7.97 0.94
C ILE A 13 -1.75 -8.65 0.53
N PHE A 14 -1.09 -8.12 -0.49
CA PHE A 14 0.27 -8.52 -0.87
C PHE A 14 1.28 -7.72 -0.07
N ASP A 15 2.20 -8.42 0.57
CA ASP A 15 3.13 -7.80 1.52
C ASP A 15 4.48 -7.47 0.87
N LEU A 16 4.92 -6.22 1.00
CA LEU A 16 6.28 -5.77 0.68
C LEU A 16 7.12 -5.46 1.93
N GLU A 17 6.54 -5.60 3.11
CA GLU A 17 7.10 -5.18 4.38
C GLU A 17 7.75 -6.36 5.12
N ASP A 18 7.21 -6.76 6.28
CA ASP A 18 7.89 -7.65 7.23
C ASP A 18 8.01 -9.10 6.72
N ALA A 19 7.17 -9.56 5.78
CA ALA A 19 7.32 -10.89 5.16
C ALA A 19 8.35 -10.95 4.03
N VAL A 20 8.97 -9.82 3.67
CA VAL A 20 9.93 -9.73 2.55
C VAL A 20 11.27 -9.22 3.05
N ALA A 21 12.30 -10.07 2.93
CA ALA A 21 13.68 -9.71 3.21
C ALA A 21 14.13 -8.51 2.36
N ASP A 22 15.00 -7.66 2.91
CA ASP A 22 15.40 -6.39 2.32
C ASP A 22 15.93 -6.51 0.89
N ASP A 23 16.80 -7.50 0.64
CA ASP A 23 17.38 -7.83 -0.66
C ASP A 23 16.37 -8.41 -1.65
N ALA A 24 15.27 -8.97 -1.17
CA ALA A 24 14.19 -9.51 -1.98
C ALA A 24 13.12 -8.47 -2.35
N LYS A 25 13.10 -7.28 -1.72
CA LYS A 25 12.08 -6.24 -1.96
C LYS A 25 11.97 -5.81 -3.43
N PRO A 26 13.06 -5.58 -4.19
CA PRO A 26 12.96 -5.26 -5.61
C PRO A 26 12.23 -6.34 -6.42
N ALA A 27 12.59 -7.61 -6.23
CA ALA A 27 11.95 -8.73 -6.92
C ALA A 27 10.48 -8.90 -6.50
N ALA A 28 10.16 -8.66 -5.22
CA ALA A 28 8.79 -8.72 -4.72
C ALA A 28 7.88 -7.65 -5.37
N ARG A 29 8.39 -6.42 -5.52
CA ARG A 29 7.67 -5.33 -6.23
C ARG A 29 7.35 -5.72 -7.66
N GLU A 30 8.35 -6.21 -8.40
CA GLU A 30 8.18 -6.65 -9.78
C GLU A 30 7.16 -7.78 -9.90
N ALA A 31 7.24 -8.78 -9.02
CA ALA A 31 6.33 -9.90 -9.00
C ALA A 31 4.88 -9.49 -8.71
N ILE A 32 4.66 -8.62 -7.72
CA ILE A 32 3.32 -8.12 -7.37
C ILE A 32 2.77 -7.25 -8.50
N CYS A 33 3.56 -6.31 -9.03
CA CYS A 33 3.15 -5.46 -10.16
C CYS A 33 2.75 -6.30 -11.39
N ALA A 34 3.59 -7.28 -11.76
CA ALA A 34 3.31 -8.19 -12.86
C ALA A 34 2.03 -8.98 -12.59
N PHE A 35 1.86 -9.50 -11.38
CA PHE A 35 0.66 -10.25 -10.99
C PHE A 35 -0.61 -9.40 -11.09
N LEU A 36 -0.61 -8.19 -10.54
CA LEU A 36 -1.75 -7.26 -10.61
C LEU A 36 -2.12 -6.95 -12.06
N LYS A 37 -1.13 -6.72 -12.94
CA LYS A 37 -1.37 -6.47 -14.37
C LYS A 37 -1.98 -7.64 -15.13
N THR A 38 -1.98 -8.86 -14.58
CA THR A 38 -2.67 -10.01 -15.18
C THR A 38 -4.15 -10.11 -14.82
N ARG A 39 -4.65 -9.23 -13.94
CA ARG A 39 -6.01 -9.28 -13.38
C ARG A 39 -6.94 -8.35 -14.13
N ASP A 40 -8.17 -8.82 -14.34
CA ASP A 40 -9.24 -8.00 -14.92
C ASP A 40 -9.66 -6.89 -13.94
N ASN A 41 -10.11 -5.75 -14.46
CA ASN A 41 -10.45 -4.56 -13.66
C ASN A 41 -11.42 -4.86 -12.50
N GLY A 42 -12.35 -5.81 -12.67
CA GLY A 42 -13.31 -6.17 -11.62
C GLY A 42 -12.71 -6.94 -10.44
N GLU A 43 -11.46 -7.43 -10.54
CA GLU A 43 -10.77 -8.09 -9.43
C GLU A 43 -9.89 -7.13 -8.63
N HIS A 44 -9.59 -5.93 -9.13
CA HIS A 44 -8.57 -5.05 -8.50
C HIS A 44 -9.01 -4.51 -7.14
N ASP A 45 -10.30 -4.21 -6.94
CA ASP A 45 -10.83 -3.61 -5.70
C ASP A 45 -10.48 -4.43 -4.44
N ARG A 46 -10.31 -5.75 -4.57
CA ARG A 46 -9.93 -6.65 -3.46
C ARG A 46 -8.42 -6.89 -3.34
N LEU A 47 -7.60 -6.42 -4.27
CA LEU A 47 -6.16 -6.69 -4.32
C LEU A 47 -5.36 -5.51 -3.81
N TRP A 48 -4.98 -5.57 -2.55
CA TRP A 48 -4.31 -4.50 -1.83
C TRP A 48 -2.82 -4.80 -1.68
N VAL A 49 -2.02 -3.76 -1.45
CA VAL A 49 -0.58 -3.92 -1.21
C VAL A 49 -0.19 -3.22 0.08
N ARG A 50 0.48 -3.94 0.99
CA ARG A 50 1.13 -3.37 2.17
C ARG A 50 2.53 -2.91 1.77
N VAL A 51 2.74 -1.59 1.80
CA VAL A 51 4.04 -0.96 1.49
C VAL A 51 4.95 -0.99 2.72
N ASN A 52 6.21 -0.60 2.57
CA ASN A 52 7.12 -0.40 3.69
C ASN A 52 6.79 0.89 4.47
N PRO A 53 7.27 1.02 5.73
CA PRO A 53 7.04 2.19 6.57
C PRO A 53 7.68 3.47 6.03
N LEU A 54 7.05 4.62 6.27
CA LEU A 54 7.52 5.93 5.79
C LEU A 54 8.89 6.35 6.34
N ASP A 55 9.28 5.85 7.51
CA ASP A 55 10.59 6.10 8.12
C ASP A 55 11.72 5.23 7.55
N GLY A 56 11.43 4.45 6.50
CA GLY A 56 12.39 3.66 5.74
C GLY A 56 12.73 4.24 4.37
N THR A 57 13.52 3.49 3.60
CA THR A 57 13.98 3.88 2.24
C THR A 57 13.15 3.26 1.11
N HIS A 58 12.15 2.46 1.44
CA HIS A 58 11.49 1.56 0.48
C HIS A 58 10.15 2.06 -0.04
N THR A 59 9.41 2.86 0.74
CA THR A 59 8.02 3.23 0.41
C THR A 59 7.89 3.93 -0.94
N ALA A 60 8.77 4.86 -1.26
CA ALA A 60 8.75 5.53 -2.56
C ALA A 60 8.91 4.55 -3.73
N ASN A 61 9.82 3.58 -3.59
CA ASN A 61 10.04 2.54 -4.59
C ASN A 61 8.86 1.54 -4.65
N ASP A 62 8.23 1.24 -3.52
CA ASP A 62 7.03 0.42 -3.48
C ASP A 62 5.89 1.10 -4.26
N LEU A 63 5.58 2.36 -3.95
CA LEU A 63 4.51 3.10 -4.60
C LEU A 63 4.76 3.26 -6.10
N ALA A 64 5.97 3.66 -6.49
CA ALA A 64 6.34 3.81 -7.91
C ALA A 64 6.20 2.50 -8.70
N ALA A 65 6.50 1.35 -8.09
CA ALA A 65 6.37 0.06 -8.75
C ALA A 65 4.92 -0.45 -8.82
N ILE A 66 4.12 -0.16 -7.79
CA ILE A 66 2.80 -0.75 -7.60
C ILE A 66 1.68 0.08 -8.21
N MET A 67 1.70 1.41 -8.06
CA MET A 67 0.64 2.29 -8.56
C MET A 67 0.32 2.13 -10.05
N PRO A 68 1.30 1.88 -10.96
CA PRO A 68 1.00 1.61 -12.38
C PRO A 68 0.13 0.37 -12.61
N ALA A 69 0.03 -0.53 -11.64
CA ALA A 69 -0.83 -1.71 -11.70
C ALA A 69 -2.20 -1.51 -11.05
N ARG A 70 -2.49 -0.30 -10.54
CA ARG A 70 -3.80 0.13 -9.99
C ARG A 70 -4.38 -0.84 -8.95
N PRO A 71 -3.67 -1.08 -7.82
CA PRO A 71 -4.20 -1.93 -6.76
C PRO A 71 -5.52 -1.38 -6.21
N GLY A 72 -6.32 -2.23 -5.57
CA GLY A 72 -7.55 -1.82 -4.88
C GLY A 72 -7.31 -0.89 -3.68
N GLY A 73 -6.08 -0.83 -3.18
CA GLY A 73 -5.67 0.12 -2.16
C GLY A 73 -4.27 -0.16 -1.61
N ILE A 74 -3.82 0.79 -0.78
CA ILE A 74 -2.52 0.74 -0.09
C ILE A 74 -2.75 0.55 1.40
N MET A 75 -2.03 -0.40 2.00
CA MET A 75 -1.95 -0.52 3.44
C MET A 75 -0.63 0.11 3.93
N LEU A 76 -0.74 1.12 4.78
CA LEU A 76 0.37 1.85 5.38
C LEU A 76 0.71 1.26 6.76
N PRO A 77 1.84 0.56 6.92
CA PRO A 77 2.26 0.10 8.23
C PRO A 77 2.95 1.20 9.03
N LYS A 78 3.09 0.93 10.32
CA LYS A 78 3.74 1.68 11.38
C LYS A 78 3.30 3.14 11.42
N SER A 79 2.01 3.39 11.13
CA SER A 79 1.43 4.72 11.08
C SER A 79 1.34 5.32 12.50
N ARG A 80 1.85 6.54 12.67
CA ARG A 80 2.01 7.25 13.95
C ARG A 80 1.03 8.41 14.13
N GLY A 81 0.02 8.55 13.28
CA GLY A 81 -0.97 9.60 13.35
C GLY A 81 -1.38 10.10 11.96
N ARG A 82 -2.21 11.12 11.94
CA ARG A 82 -2.70 11.80 10.73
C ARG A 82 -1.59 12.20 9.77
N HIS A 83 -0.49 12.75 10.30
CA HIS A 83 0.64 13.24 9.51
C HIS A 83 1.26 12.17 8.60
N ASP A 84 1.26 10.90 9.01
CA ASP A 84 1.78 9.80 8.19
C ASP A 84 0.84 9.51 7.01
N VAL A 85 -0.48 9.63 7.22
CA VAL A 85 -1.46 9.46 6.13
C VAL A 85 -1.38 10.63 5.15
N GLU A 86 -1.23 11.86 5.65
CA GLU A 86 -1.00 13.05 4.82
C GLU A 86 0.30 12.95 4.02
N ALA A 87 1.37 12.43 4.63
CA ALA A 87 2.64 12.18 3.94
C ALA A 87 2.49 11.13 2.84
N LEU A 88 1.74 10.05 3.09
CA LEU A 88 1.43 9.06 2.06
C LEU A 88 0.61 9.68 0.92
N ASP A 89 -0.41 10.48 1.22
CA ASP A 89 -1.22 11.17 0.22
C ASP A 89 -0.39 12.10 -0.67
N GLN A 90 0.57 12.83 -0.09
CA GLN A 90 1.53 13.66 -0.83
C GLN A 90 2.43 12.84 -1.76
N MET A 91 2.73 11.58 -1.42
CA MET A 91 3.49 10.67 -2.28
C MET A 91 2.62 10.04 -3.38
N LEU A 92 1.35 9.76 -3.08
CA LEU A 92 0.40 9.17 -4.03
C LEU A 92 -0.08 10.15 -5.08
N THR A 93 -0.40 11.39 -4.68
CA THR A 93 -0.94 12.44 -5.56
C THR A 93 -0.18 12.58 -6.90
N PRO A 94 1.16 12.75 -6.94
CA PRO A 94 1.86 12.88 -8.22
C PRO A 94 1.78 11.61 -9.08
N LEU A 95 1.78 10.42 -8.46
CA LEU A 95 1.62 9.14 -9.17
C LEU A 95 0.22 8.99 -9.74
N GLU A 96 -0.80 9.37 -8.97
CA GLU A 96 -2.19 9.37 -9.43
C GLU A 96 -2.37 10.29 -10.64
N MET A 97 -1.86 11.51 -10.57
CA MET A 97 -1.89 12.47 -11.67
C MET A 97 -1.19 11.94 -12.93
N GLU A 98 0.00 11.35 -12.78
CA GLU A 98 0.77 10.77 -13.90
C GLU A 98 0.03 9.59 -14.55
N LEU A 99 -0.65 8.78 -13.75
CA LEU A 99 -1.33 7.56 -14.19
C LEU A 99 -2.80 7.78 -14.59
N GLY A 100 -3.29 9.03 -14.56
CA GLY A 100 -4.67 9.38 -14.87
C GLY A 100 -5.68 8.80 -13.88
N ILE A 101 -5.28 8.64 -12.62
CA ILE A 101 -6.13 8.29 -11.48
C ILE A 101 -6.60 9.62 -10.86
N GLU A 102 -7.84 9.67 -10.37
CA GLU A 102 -8.34 10.86 -9.68
C GLU A 102 -7.49 11.12 -8.42
N PRO A 103 -6.91 12.31 -8.23
CA PRO A 103 -6.09 12.58 -7.05
C PRO A 103 -6.86 12.38 -5.74
N GLY A 104 -6.25 11.68 -4.78
CA GLY A 104 -6.84 11.34 -3.49
C GLY A 104 -7.88 10.21 -3.55
N SER A 105 -8.00 9.50 -4.67
CA SER A 105 -8.97 8.39 -4.83
C SER A 105 -8.42 7.02 -4.48
N THR A 106 -7.09 6.85 -4.37
CA THR A 106 -6.49 5.58 -3.95
C THR A 106 -6.88 5.24 -2.50
N PRO A 107 -7.60 4.13 -2.24
CA PRO A 107 -7.99 3.77 -0.88
C PRO A 107 -6.78 3.44 -0.01
N VAL A 108 -6.83 3.86 1.26
CA VAL A 108 -5.76 3.64 2.23
C VAL A 108 -6.30 2.97 3.50
N ILE A 109 -5.60 1.92 3.95
CA ILE A 109 -5.72 1.38 5.31
C ILE A 109 -4.48 1.79 6.07
N ALA A 110 -4.63 2.61 7.11
CA ALA A 110 -3.55 2.86 8.05
C ALA A 110 -3.55 1.76 9.11
N LEU A 111 -2.44 1.02 9.23
CA LEU A 111 -2.25 0.11 10.35
C LEU A 111 -1.73 0.92 11.54
N VAL A 112 -2.66 1.13 12.48
CA VAL A 112 -2.44 1.95 13.67
C VAL A 112 -2.04 1.06 14.86
N THR A 113 -1.46 1.65 15.90
CA THR A 113 -1.13 1.00 17.19
C THR A 113 -0.06 -0.10 17.17
N GLU A 114 0.62 -0.32 16.05
CA GLU A 114 1.71 -1.31 15.95
C GLU A 114 3.09 -0.77 16.37
N VAL A 115 3.17 0.54 16.65
CA VAL A 115 4.33 1.18 17.30
C VAL A 115 3.87 1.90 18.56
N ALA A 116 4.65 1.78 19.64
CA ALA A 116 4.26 2.31 20.96
C ALA A 116 3.94 3.83 20.94
N ALA A 117 4.65 4.60 20.11
CA ALA A 117 4.42 6.03 19.96
C ALA A 117 3.02 6.36 19.40
N ALA A 118 2.45 5.51 18.54
CA ALA A 118 1.14 5.74 17.92
C ALA A 118 -0.01 5.75 18.93
N MET A 119 0.18 5.12 20.10
CA MET A 119 -0.82 5.12 21.18
C MET A 119 -1.14 6.53 21.69
N PHE A 120 -0.20 7.47 21.56
CA PHE A 120 -0.37 8.85 22.03
C PHE A 120 -1.03 9.78 21.01
N THR A 121 -1.13 9.35 19.75
CA THR A 121 -1.59 10.15 18.60
C THR A 121 -2.76 9.50 17.87
N THR A 122 -3.31 8.39 18.39
CA THR A 122 -4.43 7.67 17.74
C THR A 122 -5.68 8.55 17.62
N GLY A 123 -5.85 9.55 18.50
CA GLY A 123 -6.95 10.51 18.40
C GLY A 123 -6.87 11.39 17.14
N ASP A 124 -5.67 11.62 16.62
CA ASP A 124 -5.43 12.58 15.54
C ASP A 124 -6.03 12.11 14.19
N TYR A 125 -6.32 10.81 14.03
CA TYR A 125 -6.95 10.29 12.81
C TYR A 125 -8.43 10.66 12.65
N ALA A 126 -9.08 11.17 13.70
CA ALA A 126 -10.48 11.57 13.65
C ALA A 126 -10.71 12.94 12.99
N ASP A 127 -9.65 13.74 12.88
CA ASP A 127 -9.65 15.09 12.29
C ASP A 127 -9.26 15.06 10.80
#